data_AF-A0A5M6ADT4-F1
#
_entry.id   AF-A0A5M6ADT4-F1
#
_cell.length_a   1.000
_cell.length_b   1.000
_cell.length_c   1.000
_cell.angle_alpha   90.00
_cell.angle_beta   90.00
_cell.angle_gamma   90.00
#
_symmetry.space_group_name_H-M   'P 1'
#
loop_
_entity.id
_entity.type
_entity.pdbx_description
1 polymer ?
#
loop_
_entity_poly.entity_id
_entity_poly.type
_entity_poly.pdbx_seq_one_letter_code
_entity_poly.pdbx_strand_id
1 'polypeptide(L)'
;MKTIFIFLLLCLCGISMQAARPDKSDKIAPRWKNGAFPKNHDNSYYFKVAHGEGRTLSDACESAVLTLVGDLASMHGVSVKGTAIEKIKAESRDHVYTENIEHNYTYNLDFDNFKTAFTQIDIYWEKDKSGIYNCWVLFEVANNADKVRFQEVTFTKKYGIRGLAYSLIPGVGQLYKGSTAKGLSILGGEAALAAAIVLCENTRASYVKKMREQPAHAKTYNSKADNWETGRNVCIGAAVALYIYNLVDAAIANGAKRGRIQSGQKYLSMTPVMGTECNGLALTFHF
;
A
#
# COMPACT_ATOMS: atom_id res chain seq x y z
N MET A 1 13.07 -10.93 35.75
CA MET A 1 13.35 -9.55 35.28
C MET A 1 14.52 -9.47 34.29
N LYS A 2 15.69 -10.09 34.55
CA LYS A 2 16.83 -10.08 33.60
C LYS A 2 16.53 -10.66 32.21
N THR A 3 15.73 -11.72 32.12
CA THR A 3 15.38 -12.37 30.84
C THR A 3 14.43 -11.56 29.95
N ILE A 4 13.52 -10.78 30.54
CA ILE A 4 12.60 -9.89 29.81
C ILE A 4 13.35 -8.69 29.24
N PHE A 5 14.32 -8.15 29.99
CA PHE A 5 15.15 -7.04 29.54
C PHE A 5 16.06 -7.44 28.37
N ILE A 6 16.59 -8.67 28.38
CA ILE A 6 17.39 -9.22 27.28
C ILE A 6 16.56 -9.43 26.02
N PHE A 7 15.30 -9.87 26.14
CA PHE A 7 14.39 -10.00 25.01
C PHE A 7 14.04 -8.64 24.37
N LEU A 8 13.86 -7.60 25.19
CA LEU A 8 13.61 -6.23 24.73
C LEU A 8 14.84 -5.57 24.09
N LEU A 9 16.05 -5.87 24.60
CA LEU A 9 17.32 -5.36 24.05
C LEU A 9 17.67 -6.03 22.71
N LEU A 10 17.35 -7.32 22.54
CA LEU A 10 17.51 -8.06 21.28
C LEU A 10 16.59 -7.54 20.16
N CYS A 11 15.43 -6.98 20.49
CA CYS A 11 14.56 -6.30 19.52
C CYS A 11 15.11 -4.95 19.03
N LEU A 12 16.04 -4.32 19.75
CA LEU A 12 16.55 -2.97 19.44
C LEU A 12 17.86 -2.95 18.63
N CYS A 13 18.61 -4.06 18.58
CA CYS A 13 19.99 -4.06 18.08
C CYS A 13 20.17 -4.40 16.58
N GLY A 14 19.08 -4.52 15.82
CA GLY A 14 19.09 -5.10 14.47
C GLY A 14 19.03 -4.13 13.27
N ILE A 15 19.37 -2.85 13.41
CA ILE A 15 19.27 -1.88 12.30
C ILE A 15 20.64 -1.29 11.95
N SER A 16 21.54 -2.13 11.42
CA SER A 16 22.61 -1.66 10.54
C SER A 16 22.03 -1.52 9.12
N MET A 17 21.44 -0.36 8.82
CA MET A 17 21.02 0.00 7.47
C MET A 17 22.25 0.25 6.60
N GLN A 18 22.76 -0.79 5.94
CA GLN A 18 23.43 -0.59 4.66
C GLN A 18 22.37 -0.07 3.67
N ALA A 19 22.68 1.04 2.99
CA ALA A 19 21.85 1.58 1.92
C ALA A 19 21.88 0.63 0.73
N ALA A 20 21.10 -0.45 0.81
CA ALA A 20 20.85 -1.34 -0.30
C ALA A 20 20.16 -0.54 -1.41
N ARG A 21 20.54 -0.80 -2.67
CA ARG A 21 19.76 -0.32 -3.82
C ARG A 21 18.31 -0.74 -3.63
N PRO A 22 17.33 0.11 -3.97
CA PRO A 22 15.94 -0.24 -3.78
C PRO A 22 15.59 -1.45 -4.66
N ASP A 23 15.19 -2.56 -4.05
CA ASP A 23 14.72 -3.76 -4.77
C ASP A 23 13.29 -3.59 -5.31
N LYS A 24 12.72 -2.39 -5.24
CA LYS A 24 11.39 -2.06 -5.75
C LYS A 24 11.20 -0.56 -5.92
N SER A 25 10.39 -0.20 -6.90
CA SER A 25 9.96 1.18 -7.19
C SER A 25 9.25 1.88 -6.03
N ASP A 26 8.44 1.14 -5.28
CA ASP A 26 7.63 1.69 -4.19
C ASP A 26 7.63 0.79 -2.96
N LYS A 27 7.63 1.39 -1.76
CA LYS A 27 7.67 0.64 -0.49
C LYS A 27 6.47 -0.31 -0.34
N ILE A 28 5.31 0.11 -0.83
CA ILE A 28 4.06 -0.65 -0.81
C ILE A 28 3.57 -0.74 -2.24
N ALA A 29 3.30 -1.96 -2.71
CA ALA A 29 2.76 -2.18 -4.05
C ALA A 29 1.47 -1.37 -4.27
N PRO A 30 1.28 -0.79 -5.46
CA PRO A 30 0.07 -0.04 -5.78
C PRO A 30 -1.15 -0.96 -5.78
N ARG A 31 -2.32 -0.39 -5.47
CA ARG A 31 -3.56 -1.17 -5.41
C ARG A 31 -3.98 -1.75 -6.76
N TRP A 32 -3.71 -1.03 -7.83
CA TRP A 32 -4.05 -1.46 -9.18
C TRP A 32 -3.29 -2.72 -9.62
N LYS A 33 -2.12 -3.03 -9.02
CA LYS A 33 -1.38 -4.29 -9.29
C LYS A 33 -2.26 -5.52 -9.02
N ASN A 34 -3.16 -5.44 -8.04
CA ASN A 34 -4.04 -6.53 -7.63
C ASN A 34 -5.48 -6.35 -8.15
N GLY A 35 -5.69 -5.57 -9.22
CA GLY A 35 -7.00 -5.40 -9.87
C GLY A 35 -7.90 -4.33 -9.25
N ALA A 36 -7.45 -3.59 -8.23
CA ALA A 36 -8.19 -2.45 -7.70
C ALA A 36 -7.90 -1.19 -8.53
N PHE A 37 -8.58 -1.07 -9.66
CA PHE A 37 -8.41 0.04 -10.61
C PHE A 37 -9.07 1.34 -10.16
N PRO A 38 -8.62 2.50 -10.70
CA PRO A 38 -9.35 3.75 -10.55
C PRO A 38 -10.79 3.59 -11.05
N LYS A 39 -11.73 4.32 -10.42
CA LYS A 39 -13.12 4.33 -10.89
C LYS A 39 -13.18 5.01 -12.24
N ASN A 40 -13.46 4.24 -13.28
CA ASN A 40 -13.67 4.77 -14.61
C ASN A 40 -15.07 5.39 -14.72
N HIS A 41 -15.14 6.62 -15.22
CA HIS A 41 -16.39 7.34 -15.48
C HIS A 41 -16.70 7.46 -16.98
N ASP A 42 -15.81 6.99 -17.85
CA ASP A 42 -15.91 7.04 -19.30
C ASP A 42 -15.87 5.62 -19.90
N ASN A 43 -16.86 5.28 -20.71
CA ASN A 43 -16.92 3.98 -21.37
C ASN A 43 -16.00 3.90 -22.61
N SER A 44 -15.23 4.93 -22.94
CA SER A 44 -14.33 4.90 -24.10
C SER A 44 -13.09 4.02 -23.89
N TYR A 45 -12.75 3.68 -22.64
CA TYR A 45 -11.58 2.87 -22.30
C TYR A 45 -11.84 1.95 -21.10
N TYR A 46 -10.90 1.04 -20.82
CA TYR A 46 -10.86 0.25 -19.60
C TYR A 46 -9.44 0.11 -19.08
N PHE A 47 -9.29 -0.16 -17.79
CA PHE A 47 -7.99 -0.40 -17.19
C PHE A 47 -7.56 -1.85 -17.37
N LYS A 48 -6.30 -2.06 -17.74
CA LYS A 48 -5.68 -3.37 -17.80
C LYS A 48 -4.26 -3.32 -17.27
N VAL A 49 -3.85 -4.35 -16.55
CA VAL A 49 -2.47 -4.52 -16.10
C VAL A 49 -1.82 -5.61 -16.94
N ALA A 50 -0.61 -5.35 -17.39
CA ALA A 50 0.26 -6.37 -17.95
C ALA A 50 1.53 -6.52 -17.11
N HIS A 51 2.08 -7.72 -17.14
CA HIS A 51 3.27 -8.12 -16.41
C HIS A 51 4.36 -8.51 -17.41
N GLY A 52 5.60 -8.17 -17.09
CA GLY A 52 6.76 -8.56 -17.87
C GLY A 52 7.98 -8.74 -17.00
N GLU A 53 8.90 -9.58 -17.48
CA GLU A 53 10.15 -9.92 -16.81
C GLU A 53 11.34 -9.61 -17.71
N GLY A 54 12.44 -9.18 -17.10
CA GLY A 54 13.63 -8.78 -17.85
C GLY A 54 14.88 -8.68 -17.00
N ARG A 55 16.05 -8.70 -17.65
CA ARG A 55 17.35 -8.50 -16.99
C ARG A 55 17.60 -7.03 -16.66
N THR A 56 16.97 -6.14 -17.39
CA THR A 56 16.91 -4.70 -17.09
C THR A 56 15.46 -4.26 -16.86
N LEU A 57 15.27 -3.11 -16.21
CA LEU A 57 13.94 -2.52 -16.05
C LEU A 57 13.27 -2.26 -17.40
N SER A 58 14.04 -1.77 -18.37
CA SER A 58 13.55 -1.52 -19.73
C SER A 58 13.05 -2.80 -20.39
N ASP A 59 13.84 -3.89 -20.33
CA ASP A 59 13.43 -5.17 -20.91
C ASP A 59 12.15 -5.70 -20.26
N ALA A 60 12.02 -5.55 -18.93
CA ALA A 60 10.85 -6.02 -18.19
C ALA A 60 9.59 -5.24 -18.58
N CYS A 61 9.68 -3.91 -18.71
CA CYS A 61 8.54 -3.10 -19.09
C CYS A 61 8.20 -3.23 -20.59
N GLU A 62 9.19 -3.39 -21.48
CA GLU A 62 8.96 -3.77 -22.89
C GLU A 62 8.23 -5.12 -22.97
N SER A 63 8.67 -6.11 -22.19
CA SER A 63 8.02 -7.42 -22.08
C SER A 63 6.56 -7.30 -21.59
N ALA A 64 6.26 -6.37 -20.69
CA ALA A 64 4.90 -6.09 -20.24
C ALA A 64 4.03 -5.48 -21.36
N VAL A 65 4.57 -4.54 -22.14
CA VAL A 65 3.87 -3.98 -23.32
C VAL A 65 3.58 -5.08 -24.35
N LEU A 66 4.56 -5.93 -24.65
CA LEU A 66 4.37 -7.07 -25.57
C LEU A 66 3.30 -8.04 -25.07
N THR A 67 3.27 -8.30 -23.76
CA THR A 67 2.23 -9.14 -23.13
C THR A 67 0.85 -8.52 -23.31
N LEU A 68 0.69 -7.20 -23.08
CA LEU A 68 -0.58 -6.51 -23.31
C LEU A 68 -1.04 -6.67 -24.77
N VAL A 69 -0.16 -6.40 -25.72
CA VAL A 69 -0.52 -6.46 -27.14
C VAL A 69 -0.85 -7.90 -27.56
N GLY A 70 -0.10 -8.89 -27.07
CA GLY A 70 -0.38 -10.30 -27.29
C GLY A 70 -1.77 -10.70 -26.79
N ASP A 71 -2.14 -10.25 -25.58
CA ASP A 71 -3.49 -10.49 -25.06
C ASP A 71 -4.58 -9.82 -25.90
N LEU A 72 -4.38 -8.57 -26.32
CA LEU A 72 -5.36 -7.84 -27.13
C LEU A 72 -5.53 -8.50 -28.51
N ALA A 73 -4.44 -8.90 -29.15
CA ALA A 73 -4.48 -9.62 -30.41
C ALA A 73 -5.22 -10.96 -30.25
N SER A 74 -4.93 -11.70 -29.18
CA SER A 74 -5.58 -12.98 -28.88
C SER A 74 -7.09 -12.82 -28.64
N MET A 75 -7.51 -11.76 -27.95
CA MET A 75 -8.93 -11.43 -27.76
C MET A 75 -9.67 -11.16 -29.09
N HIS A 76 -8.95 -10.66 -30.09
CA HIS A 76 -9.48 -10.43 -31.45
C HIS A 76 -9.22 -11.60 -32.42
N GLY A 77 -8.72 -12.74 -31.94
CA GLY A 77 -8.46 -13.92 -32.76
C GLY A 77 -7.26 -13.77 -33.71
N VAL A 78 -6.36 -12.82 -33.42
CA VAL A 78 -5.17 -12.53 -34.23
C VAL A 78 -3.91 -13.05 -33.56
N SER A 79 -3.08 -13.76 -34.32
CA SER A 79 -1.72 -14.13 -33.88
C SER A 79 -0.75 -13.00 -34.21
N VAL A 80 0.00 -12.52 -33.21
CA VAL A 80 0.99 -11.45 -33.40
C VAL A 80 2.19 -12.00 -34.18
N LYS A 81 2.33 -11.57 -35.44
CA LYS A 81 3.47 -11.94 -36.30
C LYS A 81 4.78 -11.26 -35.81
N GLY A 82 5.93 -11.83 -36.17
CA GLY A 82 7.25 -11.28 -35.81
C GLY A 82 7.48 -9.82 -36.22
N THR A 83 6.95 -9.41 -37.38
CA THR A 83 7.05 -8.01 -37.86
C THR A 83 6.25 -7.02 -37.01
N ALA A 84 5.11 -7.44 -36.46
CA ALA A 84 4.33 -6.65 -35.52
C ALA A 84 5.08 -6.47 -34.18
N ILE A 85 5.76 -7.53 -33.72
CA ILE A 85 6.64 -7.46 -32.54
C ILE A 85 7.74 -6.43 -32.78
N GLU A 86 8.41 -6.45 -33.94
CA GLU A 86 9.46 -5.48 -34.26
C GLU A 86 8.95 -4.03 -34.26
N LYS A 87 7.74 -3.78 -34.79
CA LYS A 87 7.10 -2.45 -34.73
C LYS A 87 6.89 -2.00 -33.28
N ILE A 88 6.36 -2.87 -32.43
CA ILE A 88 6.15 -2.57 -30.99
C ILE A 88 7.49 -2.31 -30.30
N LYS A 89 8.53 -3.09 -30.63
CA LYS A 89 9.87 -2.89 -30.10
C LYS A 89 10.52 -1.60 -30.58
N ALA A 90 10.23 -1.16 -31.80
CA ALA A 90 10.70 0.11 -32.33
C ALA A 90 10.01 1.28 -31.60
N GLU A 91 8.68 1.26 -31.50
CA GLU A 91 7.92 2.25 -30.73
C GLU A 91 8.33 2.23 -29.24
N SER A 92 8.62 1.06 -28.66
CA SER A 92 9.07 0.93 -27.28
C SER A 92 10.50 1.44 -27.06
N ARG A 93 11.39 1.35 -28.06
CA ARG A 93 12.83 1.64 -27.89
C ARG A 93 13.14 3.11 -27.60
N ASP A 94 12.26 4.00 -28.04
CA ASP A 94 12.40 5.44 -27.77
C ASP A 94 12.07 5.81 -26.32
N HIS A 95 11.57 4.85 -25.52
CA HIS A 95 11.18 5.08 -24.13
C HIS A 95 12.34 4.78 -23.17
N VAL A 96 12.69 5.78 -22.35
CA VAL A 96 13.69 5.62 -21.28
C VAL A 96 12.98 5.34 -19.96
N TYR A 97 13.28 4.19 -19.36
CA TYR A 97 12.80 3.81 -18.03
C TYR A 97 13.89 4.07 -16.97
N THR A 98 13.76 5.16 -16.23
CA THR A 98 14.50 5.56 -15.02
C THR A 98 13.81 5.08 -13.72
N GLU A 99 14.54 5.14 -12.60
CA GLU A 99 14.07 4.68 -11.28
C GLU A 99 12.95 5.55 -10.67
N ASN A 100 12.78 6.80 -11.15
CA ASN A 100 11.76 7.74 -10.70
C ASN A 100 10.80 8.04 -11.86
N ILE A 101 9.78 7.21 -12.12
CA ILE A 101 8.93 7.43 -13.29
C ILE A 101 7.43 7.43 -13.01
N GLU A 102 6.85 8.55 -13.44
CA GLU A 102 5.50 8.70 -13.95
C GLU A 102 5.68 9.21 -15.41
N HIS A 103 5.52 8.34 -16.40
CA HIS A 103 5.56 8.70 -17.82
C HIS A 103 4.35 8.10 -18.52
N ASN A 104 3.60 8.95 -19.21
CA ASN A 104 2.42 8.56 -19.97
C ASN A 104 2.82 8.37 -21.44
N TYR A 105 2.92 7.11 -21.86
CA TYR A 105 3.25 6.75 -23.24
C TYR A 105 2.01 6.21 -23.94
N THR A 106 1.71 6.71 -25.14
CA THR A 106 0.52 6.30 -25.89
C THR A 106 0.94 5.53 -27.13
N TYR A 107 0.41 4.32 -27.28
CA TYR A 107 0.65 3.42 -28.39
C TYR A 107 -0.59 3.38 -29.27
N ASN A 108 -0.40 3.50 -30.57
CA ASN A 108 -1.45 3.38 -31.58
C ASN A 108 -1.05 2.30 -32.57
N LEU A 109 -1.58 1.10 -32.37
CA LEU A 109 -1.25 -0.05 -33.19
C LEU A 109 -2.39 -0.34 -34.15
N ASP A 110 -2.06 -0.24 -35.43
CA ASP A 110 -2.93 -0.64 -36.53
C ASP A 110 -2.43 -1.97 -37.08
N PHE A 111 -3.25 -3.01 -36.94
CA PHE A 111 -3.03 -4.33 -37.52
C PHE A 111 -4.10 -4.57 -38.58
N ASP A 112 -3.78 -5.40 -39.58
CA ASP A 112 -4.65 -5.69 -40.73
C ASP A 112 -6.12 -5.97 -40.36
N ASN A 113 -6.38 -6.56 -39.19
CA ASN A 113 -7.71 -7.00 -38.74
C ASN A 113 -8.21 -6.33 -37.45
N PHE A 114 -7.38 -5.56 -36.74
CA PHE A 114 -7.83 -4.82 -35.55
C PHE A 114 -6.93 -3.62 -35.27
N LYS A 115 -7.54 -2.53 -34.81
CA LYS A 115 -6.83 -1.34 -34.36
C LYS A 115 -6.99 -1.20 -32.86
N THR A 116 -5.90 -0.94 -32.16
CA THR A 116 -5.91 -0.69 -30.72
C THR A 116 -5.13 0.57 -30.40
N ALA A 117 -5.62 1.30 -29.41
CA ALA A 117 -4.90 2.40 -28.79
C ALA A 117 -4.85 2.13 -27.30
N PHE A 118 -3.69 2.32 -26.68
CA PHE A 118 -3.56 2.22 -25.23
C PHE A 118 -2.51 3.20 -24.74
N THR A 119 -2.69 3.68 -23.52
CA THR A 119 -1.73 4.56 -22.88
C THR A 119 -1.27 3.98 -21.55
N GLN A 120 0.01 4.10 -21.28
CA GLN A 120 0.62 3.74 -20.00
C GLN A 120 0.29 4.82 -18.98
N ILE A 121 -0.18 4.41 -17.81
CA ILE A 121 -0.61 5.32 -16.75
C ILE A 121 0.33 5.28 -15.54
N ASP A 122 0.79 4.09 -15.16
CA ASP A 122 1.67 3.92 -14.00
C ASP A 122 2.49 2.65 -14.14
N ILE A 123 3.67 2.65 -13.51
CA ILE A 123 4.57 1.50 -13.48
C ILE A 123 4.87 1.14 -12.04
N TYR A 124 4.96 -0.15 -11.78
CA TYR A 124 5.52 -0.68 -10.55
C TYR A 124 6.47 -1.81 -10.88
N TRP A 125 7.71 -1.71 -10.42
CA TRP A 125 8.71 -2.76 -10.57
C TRP A 125 9.23 -3.26 -9.23
N GLU A 126 9.61 -4.55 -9.22
CA GLU A 126 10.32 -5.24 -8.15
C GLU A 126 11.51 -5.98 -8.76
N LYS A 127 12.64 -6.00 -8.05
CA LYS A 127 13.81 -6.77 -8.39
C LYS A 127 13.89 -7.97 -7.46
N ASP A 128 13.95 -9.17 -8.04
CA ASP A 128 14.08 -10.37 -7.25
C ASP A 128 15.52 -10.55 -6.72
N LYS A 129 15.72 -11.57 -5.89
CA LYS A 129 17.06 -11.90 -5.36
C LYS A 129 18.03 -12.41 -6.44
N SER A 130 17.52 -12.88 -7.58
CA SER A 130 18.34 -13.34 -8.70
C SER A 130 18.82 -12.20 -9.60
N GLY A 131 18.27 -10.99 -9.40
CA GLY A 131 18.57 -9.79 -10.15
C GLY A 131 17.61 -9.51 -11.32
N ILE A 132 16.57 -10.33 -11.50
CA ILE A 132 15.53 -10.17 -12.51
C ILE A 132 14.54 -9.08 -12.09
N TYR A 133 14.24 -8.18 -13.02
CA TYR A 133 13.19 -7.18 -12.85
C TYR A 133 11.84 -7.76 -13.25
N ASN A 134 10.86 -7.58 -12.38
CA ASN A 134 9.46 -7.84 -12.61
C ASN A 134 8.76 -6.48 -12.73
N CYS A 135 8.21 -6.17 -13.91
CA CYS A 135 7.54 -4.90 -14.19
C CYS A 135 6.03 -5.13 -14.40
N TRP A 136 5.22 -4.48 -13.57
CA TRP A 136 3.77 -4.36 -13.76
C TRP A 136 3.49 -2.97 -14.30
N VAL A 137 2.73 -2.92 -15.40
CA VAL A 137 2.37 -1.67 -16.05
C VAL A 137 0.85 -1.56 -16.10
N LEU A 138 0.32 -0.44 -15.60
CA LEU A 138 -1.10 -0.10 -15.70
C LEU A 138 -1.34 0.66 -16.99
N PHE A 139 -2.29 0.17 -17.79
CA PHE A 139 -2.71 0.79 -19.03
C PHE A 139 -4.16 1.21 -18.99
N GLU A 140 -4.47 2.30 -19.67
CA GLU A 140 -5.81 2.54 -20.22
C GLU A 140 -5.84 2.01 -21.65
N VAL A 141 -6.75 1.07 -21.91
CA VAL A 141 -6.94 0.47 -23.23
C VAL A 141 -8.24 0.98 -23.83
N ALA A 142 -8.18 1.47 -25.07
CA ALA A 142 -9.33 1.94 -25.80
C ALA A 142 -10.32 0.81 -26.08
N ASN A 143 -11.61 1.03 -25.82
CA ASN A 143 -12.67 0.18 -26.34
C ASN A 143 -12.86 0.39 -27.86
N ASN A 144 -12.57 1.60 -28.35
CA ASN A 144 -12.55 1.94 -29.76
C ASN A 144 -11.39 2.91 -30.02
N ALA A 145 -10.40 2.49 -30.80
CA ALA A 145 -9.18 3.26 -31.06
C ALA A 145 -9.44 4.63 -31.72
N ASP A 146 -10.53 4.79 -32.47
CA ASP A 146 -10.83 6.02 -33.21
C ASP A 146 -11.62 7.05 -32.39
N LYS A 147 -12.19 6.63 -31.25
CA LYS A 147 -13.09 7.46 -30.43
C LYS A 147 -12.65 7.59 -28.98
N VAL A 148 -11.45 7.12 -28.63
CA VAL A 148 -10.96 7.14 -27.26
C VAL A 148 -10.43 8.51 -26.88
N ARG A 149 -10.76 8.93 -25.66
CA ARG A 149 -10.08 10.04 -24.99
C ARG A 149 -9.55 9.56 -23.65
N PHE A 150 -8.25 9.30 -23.60
CA PHE A 150 -7.56 8.94 -22.37
C PHE A 150 -7.60 10.10 -21.38
N GLN A 151 -7.76 9.81 -20.10
CA GLN A 151 -7.85 10.82 -19.06
C GLN A 151 -6.57 10.86 -18.24
N GLU A 152 -6.26 12.04 -17.71
CA GLU A 152 -5.14 12.15 -16.79
C GLU A 152 -5.51 11.53 -15.44
N VAL A 153 -4.85 10.43 -15.12
CA VAL A 153 -4.97 9.77 -13.82
C VAL A 153 -3.88 10.30 -12.92
N THR A 154 -4.27 10.85 -11.76
CA THR A 154 -3.30 11.26 -10.73
C THR A 154 -3.23 10.23 -9.63
N PHE A 155 -2.02 9.94 -9.17
CA PHE A 155 -1.81 9.01 -8.08
C PHE A 155 -1.67 9.71 -6.73
N THR A 156 -2.24 9.10 -5.69
CA THR A 156 -2.04 9.56 -4.32
C THR A 156 -1.73 8.41 -3.39
N LYS A 157 -0.81 8.66 -2.45
CA LYS A 157 -0.49 7.77 -1.34
C LYS A 157 -1.18 8.20 -0.03
N LYS A 158 -1.92 9.31 -0.06
CA LYS A 158 -2.63 9.87 1.11
C LYS A 158 -4.03 9.27 1.23
N TYR A 159 -4.31 8.70 2.40
CA TYR A 159 -5.60 8.07 2.73
C TYR A 159 -6.51 8.96 3.59
N GLY A 160 -5.97 10.06 4.13
CA GLY A 160 -6.71 11.04 4.93
C GLY A 160 -7.31 10.45 6.21
N ILE A 161 -8.32 11.13 6.76
CA ILE A 161 -8.98 10.78 8.04
C ILE A 161 -9.57 9.37 8.03
N ARG A 162 -9.96 8.83 6.86
CA ARG A 162 -10.47 7.46 6.76
C ARG A 162 -9.43 6.42 7.20
N GLY A 163 -8.15 6.64 6.91
CA GLY A 163 -7.09 5.74 7.38
C GLY A 163 -6.99 5.70 8.91
N LEU A 164 -7.16 6.86 9.56
CA LEU A 164 -7.20 6.96 11.03
C LEU A 164 -8.46 6.32 11.61
N ALA A 165 -9.63 6.57 11.01
CA ALA A 165 -10.90 5.98 11.47
C ALA A 165 -10.87 4.45 11.45
N TYR A 166 -10.30 3.84 10.41
CA TYR A 166 -10.12 2.39 10.37
C TYR A 166 -9.10 1.87 11.38
N SER A 167 -8.19 2.71 11.89
CA SER A 167 -7.24 2.31 12.93
C SER A 167 -7.78 2.35 14.35
N LEU A 168 -9.06 2.71 14.55
CA LEU A 168 -9.74 2.47 15.82
C LEU A 168 -9.69 1.00 16.23
N ILE A 169 -9.75 0.10 15.23
CA ILE A 169 -9.41 -1.31 15.39
C ILE A 169 -7.92 -1.47 15.09
N PRO A 170 -7.11 -2.01 16.02
CA PRO A 170 -5.68 -2.14 15.83
C PRO A 170 -5.30 -2.87 14.54
N GLY A 171 -4.39 -2.29 13.76
CA GLY A 171 -3.86 -2.87 12.52
C GLY A 171 -4.76 -2.70 11.28
N VAL A 172 -6.06 -2.47 11.45
CA VAL A 172 -7.02 -2.38 10.33
C VAL A 172 -6.76 -1.16 9.44
N GLY A 173 -6.40 0.00 10.00
CA GLY A 173 -6.05 1.17 9.19
C GLY A 173 -4.80 0.95 8.33
N GLN A 174 -3.83 0.16 8.80
CA GLN A 174 -2.65 -0.21 8.01
C GLN A 174 -2.98 -1.22 6.91
N LEU A 175 -3.85 -2.20 7.19
CA LEU A 175 -4.40 -3.11 6.18
C LEU A 175 -5.17 -2.33 5.11
N TYR A 176 -5.99 -1.36 5.52
CA TYR A 176 -6.70 -0.47 4.60
C TYR A 176 -5.75 0.42 3.79
N LYS A 177 -4.59 0.78 4.32
CA LYS A 177 -3.53 1.45 3.54
C LYS A 177 -2.73 0.49 2.65
N GLY A 178 -2.97 -0.82 2.70
CA GLY A 178 -2.21 -1.82 1.93
C GLY A 178 -0.89 -2.24 2.58
N SER A 179 -0.57 -1.77 3.79
CA SER A 179 0.57 -2.23 4.56
C SER A 179 0.21 -3.48 5.38
N THR A 180 0.12 -4.62 4.70
CA THR A 180 -0.38 -5.88 5.29
C THR A 180 0.50 -6.40 6.42
N ALA A 181 1.81 -6.46 6.20
CA ALA A 181 2.76 -6.92 7.22
C ALA A 181 2.64 -6.10 8.51
N LYS A 182 2.68 -4.75 8.40
CA LYS A 182 2.53 -3.86 9.56
C LYS A 182 1.17 -4.04 10.24
N GLY A 183 0.09 -4.09 9.46
CA GLY A 183 -1.26 -4.26 10.00
C GLY A 183 -1.43 -5.56 10.77
N LEU A 184 -0.92 -6.68 10.23
CA LEU A 184 -0.95 -7.98 10.90
C LEU A 184 -0.05 -8.01 12.15
N SER A 185 1.14 -7.39 12.12
CA SER A 185 2.01 -7.30 13.29
C SER A 185 1.36 -6.53 14.44
N ILE A 186 0.71 -5.40 14.15
CA ILE A 186 0.00 -4.60 15.15
C ILE A 186 -1.18 -5.40 15.72
N LEU A 187 -2.02 -5.97 14.86
CA LEU A 187 -3.19 -6.74 15.27
C LEU A 187 -2.78 -7.96 16.12
N GLY A 188 -1.77 -8.70 15.66
CA GLY A 188 -1.23 -9.85 16.38
C GLY A 188 -0.58 -9.47 17.70
N GLY A 189 0.15 -8.35 17.73
CA GLY A 189 0.76 -7.81 18.95
C GLY A 189 -0.28 -7.46 20.01
N GLU A 190 -1.35 -6.76 19.63
CA GLU A 190 -2.46 -6.44 20.54
C GLU A 190 -3.19 -7.70 21.03
N ALA A 191 -3.46 -8.66 20.13
CA ALA A 191 -4.10 -9.92 20.51
C ALA A 191 -3.24 -10.72 21.52
N ALA A 192 -1.93 -10.75 21.31
CA ALA A 192 -1.00 -11.40 22.23
C ALA A 192 -0.95 -10.70 23.59
N LEU A 193 -0.95 -9.37 23.62
CA LEU A 193 -0.98 -8.58 24.87
C LEU A 193 -2.30 -8.78 25.62
N ALA A 194 -3.43 -8.78 24.92
CA ALA A 194 -4.74 -9.08 25.52
C ALA A 194 -4.77 -10.47 26.15
N ALA A 195 -4.27 -11.49 25.45
CA ALA A 195 -4.15 -12.84 25.99
C ALA A 195 -3.22 -12.88 27.21
N ALA A 196 -2.08 -12.18 27.18
CA ALA A 196 -1.15 -12.10 28.29
C ALA A 196 -1.77 -11.42 29.53
N ILE A 197 -2.57 -10.36 29.35
CA ILE A 197 -3.30 -9.69 30.43
C ILE A 197 -4.25 -10.68 31.13
N VAL A 198 -5.05 -11.41 30.35
CA VAL A 198 -6.00 -12.42 30.88
C VAL A 198 -5.26 -13.54 31.61
N LEU A 199 -4.16 -14.05 31.05
CA LEU A 199 -3.34 -15.09 31.68
C LEU A 199 -2.73 -14.60 33.00
N CYS A 200 -2.20 -13.38 33.04
CA CYS A 200 -1.64 -12.80 34.26
C CYS A 200 -2.71 -12.64 35.34
N GLU A 201 -3.90 -12.15 34.97
CA GLU A 201 -4.99 -11.95 35.93
C GLU A 201 -5.54 -13.28 36.47
N ASN A 202 -5.76 -14.27 35.60
CA ASN A 202 -6.20 -15.60 36.02
C ASN A 202 -5.19 -16.27 36.96
N THR A 203 -3.90 -16.11 36.66
CA THR A 203 -2.83 -16.69 37.49
C THR A 203 -2.72 -15.96 38.83
N ARG A 204 -2.84 -14.63 38.84
CA ARG A 204 -2.91 -13.82 40.06
C ARG A 204 -4.08 -14.25 40.93
N ALA A 205 -5.28 -14.37 40.36
CA ALA A 205 -6.48 -14.82 41.07
C ALA A 205 -6.34 -16.22 41.64
N SER A 206 -5.70 -17.14 40.91
CA SER A 206 -5.38 -18.49 41.40
C SER A 206 -4.47 -18.46 42.64
N TYR A 207 -3.45 -17.61 42.66
CA TYR A 207 -2.58 -17.46 43.85
C TYR A 207 -3.32 -16.82 45.03
N VAL A 208 -4.18 -15.83 44.79
CA VAL A 208 -5.03 -15.24 45.84
C VAL A 208 -5.96 -16.29 46.45
N LYS A 209 -6.52 -17.19 45.64
CA LYS A 209 -7.31 -18.33 46.14
C LYS A 209 -6.47 -19.28 47.00
N LYS A 210 -5.27 -19.64 46.53
CA LYS A 210 -4.33 -20.50 47.29
C LYS A 210 -3.89 -19.89 48.63
N MET A 211 -3.78 -18.56 48.72
CA MET A 211 -3.51 -17.89 50.00
C MET A 211 -4.60 -18.15 51.04
N ARG A 212 -5.88 -18.21 50.60
CA ARG A 212 -7.02 -18.48 51.49
C ARG A 212 -7.09 -19.95 51.89
N GLU A 213 -6.76 -20.86 50.97
CA GLU A 213 -6.80 -22.31 51.20
C GLU A 213 -5.59 -22.82 52.02
N GLN A 214 -4.43 -22.17 51.91
CA GLN A 214 -3.19 -22.57 52.57
C GLN A 214 -2.53 -21.39 53.29
N PRO A 215 -3.05 -20.98 54.46
CA PRO A 215 -2.55 -19.80 55.19
C PRO A 215 -1.09 -19.93 55.62
N ALA A 216 -0.59 -21.16 55.83
CA ALA A 216 0.81 -21.44 56.17
C ALA A 216 1.81 -20.95 55.10
N HIS A 217 1.40 -20.86 53.83
CA HIS A 217 2.23 -20.38 52.72
C HIS A 217 1.77 -19.03 52.16
N ALA A 218 0.91 -18.30 52.90
CA ALA A 218 0.28 -17.08 52.41
C ALA A 218 1.27 -16.01 51.95
N LYS A 219 2.39 -15.81 52.67
CA LYS A 219 3.43 -14.83 52.27
C LYS A 219 4.06 -15.16 50.92
N THR A 220 4.34 -16.42 50.66
CA THR A 220 4.93 -16.89 49.40
C THR A 220 3.95 -16.74 48.24
N TYR A 221 2.68 -17.06 48.45
CA TYR A 221 1.65 -16.89 47.42
C TYR A 221 1.31 -15.43 47.16
N ASN A 222 1.36 -14.56 48.18
CA ASN A 222 1.18 -13.12 48.00
C ASN A 222 2.26 -12.53 47.09
N SER A 223 3.54 -12.83 47.38
CA SER A 223 4.66 -12.39 46.54
C SER A 223 4.54 -12.89 45.08
N LYS A 224 4.03 -14.11 44.87
CA LYS A 224 3.76 -14.61 43.52
C LYS A 224 2.60 -13.87 42.86
N ALA A 225 1.52 -13.59 43.58
CA ALA A 225 0.40 -12.80 43.07
C ALA A 225 0.85 -11.39 42.66
N ASP A 226 1.66 -10.72 43.49
CA ASP A 226 2.20 -9.39 43.21
C ASP A 226 3.07 -9.36 41.93
N ASN A 227 3.84 -10.42 41.70
CA ASN A 227 4.62 -10.56 40.47
C ASN A 227 3.73 -10.69 39.21
N TRP A 228 2.63 -11.45 39.30
CA TRP A 228 1.67 -11.58 38.20
C TRP A 228 0.84 -10.32 37.99
N GLU A 229 0.55 -9.57 39.05
CA GLU A 229 -0.03 -8.22 38.96
C GLU A 229 0.92 -7.25 38.24
N THR A 230 2.20 -7.27 38.60
CA THR A 230 3.22 -6.48 37.90
C THR A 230 3.27 -6.85 36.42
N GLY A 231 3.24 -8.16 36.10
CA GLY A 231 3.17 -8.65 34.72
C GLY A 231 1.95 -8.13 33.97
N ARG A 232 0.75 -8.23 34.56
CA ARG A 232 -0.50 -7.68 34.00
C ARG A 232 -0.38 -6.19 33.68
N ASN A 233 0.13 -5.40 34.63
CA ASN A 233 0.26 -3.95 34.49
C ASN A 233 1.26 -3.58 33.37
N VAL A 234 2.37 -4.33 33.24
CA VAL A 234 3.32 -4.17 32.12
C VAL A 234 2.65 -4.49 30.78
N CYS A 235 1.87 -5.58 30.69
CA CYS A 235 1.15 -5.92 29.46
C CYS A 235 0.10 -4.87 29.09
N ILE A 236 -0.63 -4.32 30.08
CA ILE A 236 -1.57 -3.20 29.86
C ILE A 236 -0.82 -1.99 29.32
N GLY A 237 0.30 -1.61 29.94
CA GLY A 237 1.13 -0.48 29.49
C GLY A 237 1.64 -0.67 28.06
N ALA A 238 2.11 -1.88 27.73
CA ALA A 238 2.55 -2.21 26.38
C ALA A 238 1.40 -2.16 25.35
N ALA A 239 0.19 -2.62 25.71
CA ALA A 239 -0.98 -2.56 24.84
C ALA A 239 -1.38 -1.11 24.56
N VAL A 240 -1.43 -0.26 25.59
CA VAL A 240 -1.71 1.18 25.43
C VAL A 240 -0.66 1.84 24.52
N ALA A 241 0.63 1.54 24.71
CA ALA A 241 1.70 2.09 23.89
C ALA A 241 1.58 1.66 22.41
N LEU A 242 1.30 0.38 22.16
CA LEU A 242 1.10 -0.16 20.82
C LEU A 242 -0.13 0.46 20.13
N TYR A 243 -1.22 0.66 20.88
CA TYR A 243 -2.43 1.29 20.39
C TYR A 243 -2.20 2.74 19.95
N ILE A 244 -1.51 3.53 20.79
CA ILE A 244 -1.15 4.92 20.46
C ILE A 244 -0.27 4.96 19.21
N TYR A 245 0.74 4.08 19.13
CA TYR A 245 1.58 3.95 17.94
C TYR A 245 0.76 3.66 16.68
N ASN A 246 -0.19 2.72 16.75
CA ASN A 246 -1.09 2.40 15.64
C ASN A 246 -1.89 3.60 15.16
N LEU A 247 -2.44 4.42 16.06
CA LEU A 247 -3.19 5.63 15.70
C LEU A 247 -2.32 6.68 15.02
N VAL A 248 -1.13 6.95 15.58
CA VAL A 248 -0.18 7.94 15.04
C VAL A 248 0.32 7.51 13.66
N ASP A 249 0.75 6.25 13.52
CA ASP A 249 1.21 5.72 12.23
C ASP A 249 0.06 5.70 11.20
N ALA A 250 -1.18 5.46 11.64
CA ALA A 250 -2.34 5.54 10.76
C ALA A 250 -2.73 6.98 10.35
N ALA A 251 -2.38 7.99 11.14
CA ALA A 251 -2.56 9.38 10.74
C ALA A 251 -1.49 9.82 9.72
N ILE A 252 -0.23 9.43 9.94
CA ILE A 252 0.93 10.01 9.23
C ILE A 252 1.37 9.15 8.04
N ALA A 253 1.31 7.81 8.14
CA ALA A 253 1.92 6.94 7.15
C ALA A 253 1.25 7.03 5.77
N ASN A 254 2.09 7.08 4.74
CA ASN A 254 1.65 6.90 3.36
C ASN A 254 1.28 5.43 3.11
N GLY A 255 0.19 5.22 2.38
CA GLY A 255 -0.26 3.88 1.99
C GLY A 255 0.14 3.50 0.57
N ALA A 256 -0.36 2.36 0.11
CA ALA A 256 -0.31 1.90 -1.26
C ALA A 256 -0.79 2.99 -2.20
N LYS A 257 -0.05 3.21 -3.28
CA LYS A 257 -0.43 4.15 -4.33
C LYS A 257 -1.79 3.74 -4.91
N ARG A 258 -2.70 4.71 -5.05
CA ARG A 258 -4.02 4.53 -5.69
C ARG A 258 -4.25 5.62 -6.71
N GLY A 259 -4.82 5.25 -7.86
CA GLY A 259 -5.19 6.22 -8.88
C GLY A 259 -6.48 6.92 -8.51
N ARG A 260 -6.54 8.21 -8.81
CA ARG A 260 -7.73 9.06 -8.73
C ARG A 260 -7.80 9.79 -10.05
N ILE A 261 -8.87 9.54 -10.80
CA ILE A 261 -9.15 10.32 -12.01
C ILE A 261 -9.38 11.76 -11.59
N GLN A 262 -8.65 12.71 -12.20
CA GLN A 262 -9.00 14.12 -12.08
C GLN A 262 -10.27 14.37 -12.90
N SER A 263 -11.43 14.02 -12.36
CA SER A 263 -12.62 14.79 -12.70
C SER A 263 -12.32 16.19 -12.18
N GLY A 264 -12.23 17.18 -13.08
CA GLY A 264 -11.82 18.57 -12.81
C GLY A 264 -12.17 18.94 -11.38
N GLN A 265 -11.12 19.05 -10.55
CA GLN A 265 -11.32 18.88 -9.11
C GLN A 265 -12.37 19.89 -8.65
N LYS A 266 -13.52 19.38 -8.25
CA LYS A 266 -14.50 20.18 -7.54
C LYS A 266 -13.97 20.40 -6.15
N TYR A 267 -13.29 21.52 -5.96
CA TYR A 267 -12.74 21.90 -4.68
C TYR A 267 -13.28 23.25 -4.25
N LEU A 268 -13.35 23.40 -2.94
CA LEU A 268 -13.88 24.56 -2.28
C LEU A 268 -12.66 25.32 -1.74
N SER A 269 -12.35 26.48 -2.33
CA SER A 269 -11.27 27.35 -1.86
C SER A 269 -11.84 28.48 -1.04
N MET A 270 -11.24 28.79 0.10
CA MET A 270 -11.59 29.95 0.90
C MET A 270 -10.46 30.99 0.82
N THR A 271 -10.75 32.18 0.32
CA THR A 271 -9.76 33.26 0.17
C THR A 271 -10.19 34.50 0.96
N PRO A 272 -9.26 35.16 1.66
CA PRO A 272 -9.57 36.43 2.31
C PRO A 272 -9.86 37.49 1.25
N VAL A 273 -10.92 38.27 1.47
CA VAL A 273 -11.28 39.42 0.63
C VAL A 273 -11.22 40.67 1.49
N MET A 274 -10.43 41.64 1.04
CA MET A 274 -10.43 43.00 1.59
C MET A 274 -11.04 43.93 0.56
N GLY A 275 -12.18 44.54 0.90
CA GLY A 275 -12.83 45.59 0.14
C GLY A 275 -12.99 46.86 0.99
N THR A 276 -13.29 47.97 0.34
CA THR A 276 -13.51 49.27 0.99
C THR A 276 -14.74 49.30 1.90
N GLU A 277 -15.68 48.38 1.69
CA GLU A 277 -16.97 48.30 2.40
C GLU A 277 -17.03 47.11 3.39
N CYS A 278 -16.25 46.04 3.17
CA CYS A 278 -16.22 44.87 4.05
C CYS A 278 -14.95 44.03 3.89
N ASN A 279 -14.51 43.46 5.01
CA ASN A 279 -13.46 42.44 5.07
C ASN A 279 -14.10 41.10 5.43
N GLY A 280 -13.76 40.04 4.72
CA GLY A 280 -14.37 38.74 4.94
C GLY A 280 -13.62 37.60 4.26
N LEU A 281 -14.28 36.45 4.21
CA LEU A 281 -13.79 35.24 3.58
C LEU A 281 -14.72 34.90 2.42
N ALA A 282 -14.17 34.86 1.20
CA ALA A 282 -14.88 34.35 0.04
C ALA A 282 -14.72 32.84 -0.02
N LEU A 283 -15.82 32.16 -0.30
CA LEU A 283 -15.88 30.72 -0.51
C LEU A 283 -16.14 30.48 -1.99
N THR A 284 -15.16 29.97 -2.71
CA THR A 284 -15.27 29.70 -4.15
C THR A 284 -15.34 28.21 -4.37
N PHE A 285 -16.37 27.76 -5.07
CA PHE A 285 -16.49 26.38 -5.52
C PHE A 285 -16.06 26.31 -6.98
N HIS A 286 -14.96 25.61 -7.24
CA HIS A 286 -14.44 25.36 -8.58
C HIS A 286 -15.17 24.15 -9.15
N PHE A 287 -15.69 24.23 -10.38
CA PHE A 287 -16.50 23.19 -11.02
C PHE A 287 -15.78 22.50 -12.18
#